data_AF-A0A4R6K8J9-F1
#
_entry.id   AF-A0A4R6K8J9-F1
#
_cell.length_a   1.000
_cell.length_b   1.000
_cell.length_c   1.000
_cell.angle_alpha   90.00
_cell.angle_beta   90.00
_cell.angle_gamma   90.00
#
_symmetry.space_group_name_H-M   'P 1'
#
loop_
_entity.id
_entity.type
_entity.pdbx_description
1 polymer ?
#
loop_
_entity_poly.entity_id
_entity_poly.type
_entity_poly.pdbx_seq_one_letter_code
_entity_poly.pdbx_strand_id
1 'polypeptide(L)'
;MATETSVQRSTSVTVSRWWHGVIAAVILASLVIQLVLIFTGGADANSGDEGESISIGVRLWRLFSFFTIESNLIVLAAALLLVLRPDRDGTSWRVLRLDALLGILITGLVFAIVLAPQVHLTGAALVATIGFHYISPWATLLAWLLLGPRPRMTWTTVLAAFVWPVLWLVYIFTQAPSPTGTRTPSWTPPTWASPPPSATPFFVLVLGILCATTFKLLDSKLPTIDHLRWFRS
;
A
#
# COMPACT_ATOMS: atom_id res chain seq x y z
N MET A 1 -36.44 10.51 -15.77
CA MET A 1 -35.05 11.02 -15.88
C MET A 1 -34.45 11.44 -14.54
N ALA A 2 -35.09 12.29 -13.72
CA ALA A 2 -34.53 12.73 -12.41
C ALA A 2 -34.49 11.66 -11.30
N THR A 3 -35.44 10.72 -11.30
CA THR A 3 -35.49 9.60 -10.34
C THR A 3 -34.40 8.57 -10.62
N GLU A 4 -34.12 8.29 -11.90
CA GLU A 4 -33.14 7.30 -12.32
C GLU A 4 -31.70 7.71 -11.96
N THR A 5 -31.34 8.98 -12.15
CA THR A 5 -30.03 9.52 -11.78
C THR A 5 -29.80 9.52 -10.26
N SER A 6 -30.86 9.76 -9.46
CA SER A 6 -30.77 9.71 -8.00
C SER A 6 -30.52 8.29 -7.45
N VAL A 7 -31.19 7.29 -8.02
CA VAL A 7 -31.03 5.88 -7.66
C VAL A 7 -29.63 5.40 -8.07
N GLN A 8 -29.18 5.74 -9.28
CA GLN A 8 -27.84 5.39 -9.77
C GLN A 8 -26.73 5.92 -8.87
N ARG A 9 -26.81 7.19 -8.46
CA ARG A 9 -25.86 7.81 -7.53
C ARG A 9 -25.86 7.11 -6.17
N SER A 10 -27.02 6.67 -5.69
CA SER A 10 -27.12 5.94 -4.41
C SER A 10 -26.45 4.56 -4.46
N THR A 11 -26.55 3.85 -5.59
CA THR A 11 -25.92 2.53 -5.78
C THR A 11 -24.40 2.64 -5.87
N SER A 12 -23.86 3.59 -6.64
CA SER A 12 -22.40 3.76 -6.76
C SER A 12 -21.76 4.15 -5.43
N VAL A 13 -22.43 5.00 -4.66
CA VAL A 13 -22.04 5.37 -3.28
C VAL A 13 -22.01 4.14 -2.38
N THR A 14 -23.04 3.29 -2.45
CA THR A 14 -23.14 2.08 -1.63
C THR A 14 -22.03 1.09 -1.99
N VAL A 15 -21.82 0.80 -3.27
CA VAL A 15 -20.73 -0.08 -3.75
C VAL A 15 -19.37 0.47 -3.31
N SER A 16 -19.15 1.78 -3.42
CA SER A 16 -17.91 2.41 -2.98
C SER A 16 -17.68 2.22 -1.48
N ARG A 17 -18.69 2.47 -0.65
CA ARG A 17 -18.58 2.27 0.81
C ARG A 17 -18.25 0.82 1.15
N TRP A 18 -18.95 -0.14 0.55
CA TRP A 18 -18.70 -1.56 0.78
C TRP A 18 -17.28 -1.96 0.39
N TRP A 19 -16.83 -1.59 -0.80
CA TRP A 19 -15.50 -1.96 -1.29
C TRP A 19 -14.38 -1.42 -0.40
N HIS A 20 -14.46 -0.14 -0.04
CA HIS A 20 -13.47 0.47 0.87
C HIS A 20 -13.59 -0.10 2.29
N GLY A 21 -14.79 -0.48 2.73
CA GLY A 21 -14.99 -1.19 4.00
C GLY A 21 -14.28 -2.55 4.03
N VAL A 22 -14.35 -3.32 2.93
CA VAL A 22 -13.63 -4.59 2.79
C VAL A 22 -12.12 -4.38 2.82
N ILE A 23 -11.60 -3.39 2.08
CA ILE A 23 -10.16 -3.05 2.12
C ILE A 23 -9.72 -2.73 3.55
N ALA A 24 -10.47 -1.86 4.25
CA ALA A 24 -10.16 -1.48 5.62
C ALA A 24 -10.18 -2.70 6.56
N ALA A 25 -11.17 -3.58 6.44
CA ALA A 25 -11.28 -4.79 7.26
C ALA A 25 -10.10 -5.74 7.05
N VAL A 26 -9.68 -5.96 5.79
CA VAL A 26 -8.51 -6.81 5.46
C VAL A 26 -7.24 -6.26 6.09
N ILE A 27 -7.00 -4.96 5.96
CA ILE A 27 -5.79 -4.32 6.49
C ILE A 27 -5.79 -4.37 8.02
N LEU A 28 -6.92 -4.04 8.66
CA LEU A 28 -7.04 -4.10 10.12
C LEU A 28 -6.83 -5.52 10.66
N ALA A 29 -7.45 -6.53 10.03
CA ALA A 29 -7.27 -7.92 10.43
C ALA A 29 -5.80 -8.35 10.32
N SER A 30 -5.14 -8.00 9.22
CA SER A 30 -3.72 -8.31 8.98
C SER A 30 -2.81 -7.62 10.01
N LEU A 31 -3.10 -6.35 10.34
CA LEU A 31 -2.37 -5.60 11.35
C LEU A 31 -2.57 -6.15 12.76
N VAL A 32 -3.79 -6.55 13.12
CA VAL A 32 -4.05 -7.20 14.40
C VAL A 32 -3.27 -8.51 14.51
N ILE A 33 -3.30 -9.35 13.47
CA ILE A 33 -2.52 -10.59 13.44
C ILE A 33 -1.02 -10.29 13.63
N GLN A 34 -0.49 -9.32 12.88
CA GLN A 34 0.92 -8.96 12.95
C GLN A 34 1.33 -8.42 14.33
N LEU A 35 0.48 -7.59 14.95
CA LEU A 35 0.71 -7.09 16.30
C LEU A 35 0.73 -8.25 17.31
N VAL A 36 -0.24 -9.18 17.24
CA VAL A 36 -0.25 -10.37 18.09
C VAL A 36 1.06 -11.15 17.95
N LEU A 37 1.52 -11.42 16.72
CA LEU A 37 2.78 -12.12 16.47
C LEU A 37 4.00 -11.39 17.07
N ILE A 38 4.01 -10.05 17.04
CA ILE A 38 5.06 -9.25 17.69
C ILE A 38 5.06 -9.41 19.21
N PHE A 39 3.89 -9.53 19.85
CA PHE A 39 3.82 -9.72 21.30
C PHE A 39 4.05 -11.18 21.72
N THR A 40 3.84 -12.16 20.84
CA THR A 40 3.96 -13.59 21.14
C THR A 40 5.23 -14.25 20.58
N GLY A 41 6.22 -13.48 20.12
CA GLY A 41 7.46 -14.04 19.57
C GLY A 41 7.37 -14.63 18.15
N GLY A 42 6.21 -14.55 17.49
CA GLY A 42 5.97 -15.13 16.17
C GLY A 42 6.62 -14.35 15.02
N ALA A 43 6.64 -14.94 13.83
CA ALA A 43 7.31 -14.38 12.65
C ALA A 43 6.67 -13.07 12.14
N ASP A 44 7.50 -12.15 11.65
CA ASP A 44 7.04 -10.92 11.00
C ASP A 44 6.65 -11.12 9.53
N ALA A 45 5.45 -10.68 9.14
CA ALA A 45 4.94 -10.88 7.78
C ALA A 45 5.75 -10.17 6.67
N ASN A 46 6.62 -9.21 7.01
CA ASN A 46 7.40 -8.41 6.07
C ASN A 46 8.85 -8.89 5.95
N SER A 47 9.48 -9.34 7.05
CA SER A 47 10.86 -9.83 7.03
C SER A 47 11.02 -11.33 7.20
N GLY A 48 10.02 -12.00 7.78
CA GLY A 48 10.14 -13.39 8.22
C GLY A 48 10.92 -13.58 9.51
N ASP A 49 11.40 -12.49 10.13
CA ASP A 49 12.16 -12.58 11.38
C ASP A 49 11.27 -13.04 12.55
N GLU A 50 11.80 -13.93 13.38
CA GLU A 50 11.13 -14.48 14.57
C GLU A 50 12.02 -14.34 15.82
N GLY A 51 11.43 -14.57 17.00
CA GLY A 51 12.18 -14.75 18.26
C GLY A 51 12.02 -13.65 19.30
N GLU A 52 12.12 -14.06 20.57
CA GLU A 52 11.97 -13.22 21.78
C GLU A 52 13.24 -12.46 22.17
N SER A 53 14.36 -12.70 21.48
CA SER A 53 15.67 -12.12 21.80
C SER A 53 15.78 -10.62 21.50
N ILE A 54 14.82 -10.06 20.77
CA ILE A 54 14.72 -8.64 20.43
C ILE A 54 13.59 -8.01 21.24
N SER A 55 13.84 -6.86 21.86
CA SER A 55 12.82 -6.18 22.65
C SER A 55 11.59 -5.81 21.82
N ILE A 56 10.41 -5.88 22.43
CA ILE A 56 9.13 -5.53 21.79
C ILE A 56 9.20 -4.12 21.17
N GLY A 57 9.84 -3.17 21.85
CA GLY A 57 10.02 -1.80 21.34
C GLY A 57 10.78 -1.75 20.00
N VAL A 58 11.85 -2.54 19.87
CA VAL A 58 12.60 -2.63 18.60
C VAL A 58 11.77 -3.33 17.52
N ARG A 59 11.00 -4.36 17.88
CA ARG A 59 10.11 -5.06 16.92
C ARG A 59 9.02 -4.14 16.39
N LEU A 60 8.37 -3.36 17.25
CA LEU A 60 7.39 -2.35 16.85
C LEU A 60 8.02 -1.26 15.98
N TRP A 61 9.18 -0.75 16.37
CA TRP A 61 9.91 0.23 15.57
C TRP A 61 10.24 -0.29 14.16
N ARG A 62 10.69 -1.54 14.04
CA ARG A 62 10.91 -2.21 12.75
C ARG A 62 9.62 -2.36 11.95
N LEU A 63 8.53 -2.82 12.59
CA LEU A 63 7.22 -2.96 11.96
C LEU A 63 6.80 -1.65 11.28
N PHE A 64 6.79 -0.56 12.03
CA PHE A 64 6.34 0.75 11.52
C PHE A 64 7.36 1.42 10.60
N SER A 65 8.57 0.86 10.44
CA SER A 65 9.55 1.32 9.45
C SER A 65 9.40 0.62 8.10
N PHE A 66 8.62 -0.47 7.99
CA PHE A 66 8.39 -1.12 6.70
C PHE A 66 7.47 -0.28 5.81
N PHE A 67 7.90 -0.05 4.56
CA PHE A 67 7.06 0.59 3.53
C PHE A 67 5.72 -0.12 3.36
N THR A 68 5.69 -1.45 3.51
CA THR A 68 4.47 -2.25 3.51
C THR A 68 3.48 -1.78 4.56
N ILE A 69 3.92 -1.56 5.79
CA ILE A 69 3.04 -1.18 6.89
C ILE A 69 2.58 0.26 6.71
N GLU A 70 3.50 1.18 6.40
CA GLU A 70 3.14 2.57 6.12
C GLU A 70 2.16 2.70 4.94
N SER A 71 2.38 1.99 3.82
CA SER A 71 1.48 2.02 2.66
C SER A 71 0.09 1.47 2.99
N ASN A 72 0.02 0.37 3.76
CA ASN A 72 -1.25 -0.18 4.24
C ASN A 72 -1.97 0.77 5.20
N LEU A 73 -1.26 1.49 6.08
CA LEU A 73 -1.87 2.48 6.96
C LEU A 73 -2.43 3.68 6.19
N ILE A 74 -1.74 4.15 5.15
CA ILE A 74 -2.23 5.22 4.27
C ILE A 74 -3.48 4.75 3.51
N VAL A 75 -3.48 3.52 2.97
CA VAL A 75 -4.66 2.92 2.33
C VAL A 75 -5.81 2.76 3.32
N LEU A 76 -5.55 2.30 4.54
CA LEU A 76 -6.55 2.16 5.59
C LEU A 76 -7.20 3.50 5.90
N ALA A 77 -6.40 4.56 6.10
CA ALA A 77 -6.90 5.90 6.34
C ALA A 77 -7.75 6.41 5.15
N ALA A 78 -7.27 6.23 3.92
CA ALA A 78 -8.01 6.60 2.72
C ALA A 78 -9.34 5.83 2.60
N ALA A 79 -9.32 4.52 2.85
CA ALA A 79 -10.47 3.65 2.78
C ALA A 79 -11.53 4.04 3.82
N LEU A 80 -11.15 4.25 5.09
CA LEU A 80 -12.06 4.70 6.14
C LEU A 80 -12.68 6.06 5.79
N LEU A 81 -11.89 7.00 5.27
CA LEU A 81 -12.40 8.30 4.83
C LEU A 81 -13.38 8.19 3.66
N LEU A 82 -13.18 7.24 2.74
CA LEU A 82 -14.10 6.96 1.64
C LEU A 82 -15.35 6.18 2.08
N VAL A 83 -15.24 5.34 3.11
CA VAL A 83 -16.41 4.72 3.76
C VAL A 83 -17.28 5.81 4.37
N LEU A 84 -16.72 6.82 5.04
CA LEU A 84 -17.46 7.90 5.67
C LEU A 84 -18.01 8.91 4.65
N ARG A 85 -17.16 9.34 3.71
CA ARG A 85 -17.44 10.37 2.71
C ARG A 85 -16.95 9.95 1.30
N PRO A 86 -17.75 9.18 0.54
CA PRO A 86 -17.39 8.69 -0.79
C PRO A 86 -17.15 9.76 -1.86
N ASP A 87 -17.72 10.96 -1.69
CA ASP A 87 -17.58 12.12 -2.58
C ASP A 87 -16.34 12.97 -2.28
N ARG A 88 -15.47 12.54 -1.35
CA ARG A 88 -14.31 13.32 -0.91
C ARG A 88 -13.38 13.67 -2.07
N ASP A 89 -13.04 14.95 -2.13
CA ASP A 89 -12.10 15.51 -3.12
C ASP A 89 -11.31 16.69 -2.54
N GLY A 90 -10.22 17.06 -3.20
CA GLY A 90 -9.36 18.19 -2.85
C GLY A 90 -7.91 17.95 -3.28
N THR A 91 -7.11 19.01 -3.41
CA THR A 91 -5.72 18.89 -3.91
C THR A 91 -4.88 17.93 -3.06
N SER A 92 -4.86 18.12 -1.74
CA SER A 92 -4.13 17.23 -0.81
C SER A 92 -4.70 15.82 -0.78
N TRP A 93 -6.02 15.69 -0.91
CA TRP A 93 -6.69 14.39 -0.97
C TRP A 93 -6.33 13.60 -2.22
N ARG A 94 -6.25 14.26 -3.38
CA ARG A 94 -5.83 13.63 -4.64
C ARG A 94 -4.38 13.13 -4.56
N VAL A 95 -3.51 13.90 -3.90
CA VAL A 95 -2.13 13.46 -3.61
C VAL A 95 -2.16 12.21 -2.72
N LEU A 96 -2.86 12.25 -1.59
CA LEU A 96 -2.97 11.11 -0.67
C LEU A 96 -3.54 9.86 -1.35
N ARG A 97 -4.56 10.00 -2.21
CA ARG A 97 -5.13 8.85 -2.94
C ARG A 97 -4.14 8.25 -3.95
N LEU A 98 -3.40 9.10 -4.67
CA LEU A 98 -2.38 8.62 -5.60
C LEU A 98 -1.23 7.98 -4.85
N ASP A 99 -0.82 8.57 -3.73
CA ASP A 99 0.23 8.06 -2.86
C ASP A 99 -0.13 6.69 -2.27
N ALA A 100 -1.36 6.54 -1.75
CA ALA A 100 -1.91 5.28 -1.29
C ALA A 100 -1.88 4.21 -2.39
N LEU A 101 -2.37 4.55 -3.59
CA LEU A 101 -2.43 3.64 -4.74
C LEU A 101 -1.04 3.23 -5.23
N LEU A 102 -0.12 4.20 -5.34
CA LEU A 102 1.23 3.97 -5.81
C LEU A 102 2.01 3.12 -4.80
N GLY A 103 2.00 3.52 -3.52
CA GLY A 103 2.70 2.83 -2.46
C GLY A 103 2.22 1.39 -2.27
N ILE A 104 0.90 1.17 -2.26
CA ILE A 104 0.36 -0.18 -2.06
C ILE A 104 0.59 -1.09 -3.27
N LEU A 105 0.53 -0.56 -4.49
CA LEU A 105 0.82 -1.35 -5.68
C LEU A 105 2.31 -1.73 -5.75
N ILE A 106 3.21 -0.77 -5.47
CA ILE A 106 4.65 -1.05 -5.37
C ILE A 106 4.88 -2.11 -4.29
N THR A 107 4.23 -2.01 -3.13
CA THR A 107 4.33 -3.01 -2.05
C THR A 107 3.98 -4.41 -2.55
N GLY A 108 2.83 -4.60 -3.20
CA GLY A 108 2.41 -5.90 -3.72
C GLY A 108 3.32 -6.44 -4.82
N LEU A 109 3.76 -5.57 -5.74
CA LEU A 109 4.64 -5.97 -6.86
C LEU A 109 6.05 -6.32 -6.38
N VAL A 110 6.66 -5.50 -5.53
CA VAL A 110 7.98 -5.77 -4.95
C VAL A 110 7.93 -7.04 -4.12
N PHE A 111 6.88 -7.26 -3.33
CA PHE A 111 6.72 -8.51 -2.63
C PHE A 111 6.66 -9.70 -3.60
N ALA A 112 5.75 -9.68 -4.57
CA ALA A 112 5.55 -10.80 -5.48
C ALA A 112 6.80 -11.14 -6.31
N ILE A 113 7.56 -10.13 -6.74
CA ILE A 113 8.71 -10.30 -7.64
C ILE A 113 9.99 -10.58 -6.87
N VAL A 114 10.21 -9.87 -5.75
CA VAL A 114 11.48 -9.87 -5.04
C VAL A 114 11.42 -10.72 -3.78
N LEU A 115 10.44 -10.51 -2.89
CA LEU A 115 10.45 -11.11 -1.55
C LEU A 115 9.79 -12.49 -1.48
N ALA A 116 8.69 -12.71 -2.20
CA ALA A 116 7.91 -13.95 -2.15
C ALA A 116 8.74 -15.23 -2.48
N PRO A 117 9.72 -15.20 -3.39
CA PRO A 117 10.61 -16.34 -3.61
C PRO A 117 11.58 -16.63 -2.45
N GLN A 118 11.76 -15.69 -1.52
CA GLN A 118 12.77 -15.76 -0.45
C GLN A 118 12.16 -16.03 0.93
N VAL A 119 10.88 -15.68 1.13
CA VAL A 119 10.21 -15.72 2.43
C VAL A 119 9.08 -16.76 2.41
N HIS A 120 9.24 -17.82 3.18
CA HIS A 120 8.28 -18.93 3.26
C HIS A 120 7.59 -18.97 4.63
N LEU A 121 6.52 -18.20 4.76
CA LEU A 121 5.74 -18.11 5.98
C LEU A 121 4.60 -19.13 5.98
N THR A 122 4.19 -19.54 7.19
CA THR A 122 3.06 -20.43 7.42
C THR A 122 2.16 -19.88 8.53
N GLY A 123 0.98 -20.51 8.73
CA GLY A 123 0.07 -20.16 9.81
C GLY A 123 -0.41 -18.70 9.77
N ALA A 124 -0.48 -18.06 10.94
CA ALA A 124 -0.99 -16.69 11.06
C ALA A 124 -0.13 -15.65 10.32
N ALA A 125 1.19 -15.84 10.30
CA ALA A 125 2.10 -14.95 9.55
C ALA A 125 1.78 -14.99 8.04
N LEU A 126 1.51 -16.17 7.48
CA LEU A 126 1.08 -16.29 6.08
C LEU A 126 -0.23 -15.55 5.81
N VAL A 127 -1.21 -15.63 6.73
CA VAL A 127 -2.48 -14.90 6.60
C VAL A 127 -2.25 -13.39 6.56
N ALA A 128 -1.41 -12.86 7.46
CA ALA A 128 -1.05 -11.45 7.45
C ALA A 128 -0.29 -11.06 6.16
N THR A 129 0.63 -11.89 5.70
CA THR A 129 1.34 -11.70 4.42
C THR A 129 0.36 -11.64 3.24
N ILE A 130 -0.61 -12.55 3.17
CA ILE A 130 -1.65 -12.55 2.13
C ILE A 130 -2.44 -11.24 2.15
N GLY A 131 -2.87 -10.80 3.34
CA GLY A 131 -3.64 -9.57 3.50
C GLY A 131 -2.86 -8.32 3.07
N PHE A 132 -1.62 -8.16 3.55
CA PHE A 132 -0.79 -6.98 3.28
C PHE A 132 -0.21 -6.90 1.87
N HIS A 133 0.12 -8.04 1.26
CA HIS A 133 0.89 -8.07 0.01
C HIS A 133 0.10 -8.55 -1.21
N TYR A 134 -1.07 -9.16 -1.02
CA TYR A 134 -1.92 -9.60 -2.13
C TYR A 134 -3.30 -8.96 -2.07
N ILE A 135 -4.07 -9.16 -1.01
CA ILE A 135 -5.47 -8.71 -1.00
C ILE A 135 -5.53 -7.18 -1.00
N SER A 136 -4.83 -6.48 -0.10
CA SER A 136 -4.93 -5.01 -0.03
C SER A 136 -4.38 -4.29 -1.28
N PRO A 137 -3.25 -4.69 -1.92
CA PRO A 137 -2.80 -4.08 -3.16
C PRO A 137 -3.79 -4.25 -4.31
N TRP A 138 -4.21 -5.49 -4.57
CA TRP A 138 -5.09 -5.78 -5.71
C TRP A 138 -6.49 -5.21 -5.50
N ALA A 139 -7.04 -5.29 -4.29
CA ALA A 139 -8.34 -4.69 -3.99
C ALA A 139 -8.31 -3.16 -4.14
N THR A 140 -7.21 -2.49 -3.75
CA THR A 140 -7.07 -1.04 -3.91
C THR A 140 -6.90 -0.64 -5.38
N LEU A 141 -6.12 -1.39 -6.15
CA LEU A 141 -5.99 -1.17 -7.59
C LEU A 141 -7.35 -1.34 -8.30
N LEU A 142 -8.09 -2.39 -7.97
CA LEU A 142 -9.43 -2.63 -8.49
C LEU A 142 -10.43 -1.55 -8.06
N ALA A 143 -10.36 -1.07 -6.82
CA ALA A 143 -11.17 0.06 -6.36
C ALA A 143 -10.94 1.29 -7.24
N TRP A 144 -9.67 1.60 -7.51
CA TRP A 144 -9.32 2.70 -8.40
C TRP A 144 -9.88 2.44 -9.80
N LEU A 145 -9.57 1.29 -10.41
CA LEU A 145 -10.04 0.85 -11.75
C LEU A 145 -11.54 0.99 -11.94
N LEU A 146 -12.34 0.61 -10.95
CA LEU A 146 -13.79 0.46 -11.08
C LEU A 146 -14.59 1.67 -10.55
N LEU A 147 -14.15 2.32 -9.47
CA LEU A 147 -15.06 3.18 -8.69
C LEU A 147 -14.92 4.69 -8.96
N GLY A 148 -13.82 5.16 -9.55
CA GLY A 148 -13.61 6.60 -9.83
C GLY A 148 -13.71 7.50 -8.57
N PRO A 149 -13.98 8.82 -8.69
CA PRO A 149 -14.16 9.62 -9.90
C PRO A 149 -12.83 9.94 -10.61
N ARG A 150 -12.88 10.15 -11.94
CA ARG A 150 -11.73 10.43 -12.81
C ARG A 150 -12.12 11.39 -13.95
N PRO A 151 -11.19 12.13 -14.58
CA PRO A 151 -9.78 12.26 -14.21
C PRO A 151 -9.61 13.12 -12.95
N ARG A 152 -8.58 12.83 -12.15
CA ARG A 152 -8.21 13.60 -10.94
C ARG A 152 -6.71 13.87 -10.81
N MET A 153 -5.87 13.26 -11.65
CA MET A 153 -4.40 13.32 -11.53
C MET A 153 -3.79 14.38 -12.44
N THR A 154 -3.11 15.37 -11.85
CA THR A 154 -2.19 16.28 -12.55
C THR A 154 -0.75 15.82 -12.38
N TRP A 155 0.18 16.32 -13.20
CA TRP A 155 1.61 16.04 -12.99
C TRP A 155 2.13 16.59 -11.66
N THR A 156 1.57 17.69 -11.16
CA THR A 156 1.85 18.18 -9.80
C THR A 156 1.40 17.18 -8.74
N THR A 157 0.23 16.55 -8.90
CA THR A 157 -0.22 15.47 -8.01
C THR A 157 0.74 14.29 -8.04
N VAL A 158 1.21 13.91 -9.23
CA VAL A 158 2.21 12.84 -9.41
C VAL A 158 3.50 13.17 -8.66
N LEU A 159 4.09 14.34 -8.90
CA LEU A 159 5.33 14.75 -8.23
C LEU A 159 5.18 14.81 -6.71
N ALA A 160 4.05 15.35 -6.23
CA ALA A 160 3.77 15.40 -4.79
C ALA A 160 3.61 14.01 -4.15
N ALA A 161 3.08 13.03 -4.90
CA ALA A 161 2.97 11.65 -4.42
C ALA A 161 4.32 10.93 -4.31
N PHE A 162 5.41 11.44 -4.89
CA PHE A 162 6.75 10.89 -4.67
C PHE A 162 7.42 11.40 -3.40
N VAL A 163 6.88 12.42 -2.73
CA VAL A 163 7.50 13.00 -1.54
C VAL A 163 7.63 11.97 -0.42
N TRP A 164 6.54 11.30 -0.04
CA TRP A 164 6.57 10.31 1.04
C TRP A 164 7.48 9.10 0.71
N PRO A 165 7.39 8.45 -0.46
CA PRO A 165 8.28 7.34 -0.81
C PRO A 165 9.77 7.73 -0.83
N VAL A 166 10.10 8.94 -1.29
CA VAL A 166 11.48 9.44 -1.25
C VAL A 166 11.96 9.69 0.18
N LEU A 167 11.12 10.29 1.03
CA LEU A 167 11.45 10.48 2.45
C LEU A 167 11.66 9.16 3.18
N TRP A 168 10.80 8.16 2.91
CA TRP A 168 10.96 6.82 3.44
C TRP A 168 12.29 6.19 2.97
N LEU A 169 12.61 6.31 1.69
CA LEU A 169 13.85 5.78 1.13
C LEU A 169 15.08 6.43 1.78
N VAL A 170 15.07 7.75 1.97
CA VAL A 170 16.13 8.49 2.68
C VAL A 170 16.26 7.96 4.12
N TYR A 171 15.15 7.82 4.83
CA TYR A 171 15.14 7.28 6.20
C TYR A 171 15.73 5.88 6.27
N ILE A 172 15.34 4.95 5.39
CA ILE A 172 15.89 3.59 5.41
C ILE A 172 17.39 3.58 5.11
N PHE A 173 17.88 4.46 4.23
CA PHE A 173 19.32 4.59 4.01
C PHE A 173 20.07 5.13 5.23
N THR A 174 19.45 5.95 6.09
CA THR A 174 20.09 6.35 7.36
C THR A 174 20.17 5.20 8.36
N GLN A 175 19.35 4.17 8.20
CA GLN A 175 19.38 2.97 9.04
C GLN A 175 20.37 1.91 8.52
N ALA A 176 20.85 2.03 7.28
CA ALA A 176 21.83 1.12 6.71
C ALA A 176 23.19 1.20 7.45
N PRO A 177 23.94 0.10 7.59
CA PRO A 177 25.25 0.13 8.23
C PRO A 177 26.20 1.08 7.51
N SER A 178 26.97 1.86 8.26
CA SER A 178 28.04 2.67 7.67
C SER A 178 29.11 1.75 7.06
N PRO A 179 29.71 2.11 5.90
CA PRO A 179 30.84 1.38 5.33
C PRO A 179 32.04 1.24 6.27
N THR A 180 32.11 2.08 7.31
CA THR A 180 33.18 2.12 8.32
C THR A 180 32.93 1.21 9.52
N GLY A 181 31.85 0.42 9.53
CA GLY A 181 31.64 -0.63 10.53
C GLY A 181 31.30 -0.12 11.94
N THR A 182 30.90 1.15 12.09
CA THR A 182 30.40 1.65 13.39
C THR A 182 28.99 1.13 13.62
N ARG A 183 28.94 -0.07 14.19
CA ARG A 183 27.77 -0.79 14.68
C ARG A 183 26.81 0.15 15.42
N THR A 184 25.65 0.46 14.82
CA THR A 184 24.47 0.80 15.62
C THR A 184 23.97 -0.50 16.26
N PRO A 185 23.69 -0.57 17.58
CA PRO A 185 23.65 -1.87 18.28
C PRO A 185 22.43 -2.76 18.00
N SER A 186 21.45 -2.36 17.17
CA SER A 186 20.13 -3.01 17.17
C SER A 186 19.54 -3.38 15.80
N TRP A 187 20.25 -3.16 14.69
CA TRP A 187 19.71 -3.51 13.37
C TRP A 187 20.71 -4.30 12.53
N THR A 188 20.53 -5.63 12.51
CA THR A 188 20.93 -6.48 11.39
C THR A 188 19.82 -6.38 10.34
N PRO A 189 20.13 -5.97 9.09
CA PRO A 189 19.18 -6.08 8.00
C PRO A 189 18.71 -7.55 7.87
N PRO A 190 17.43 -7.82 7.59
CA PRO A 190 17.01 -9.15 7.19
C PRO A 190 17.76 -9.59 5.92
N THR A 191 17.93 -10.89 5.70
CA THR A 191 18.77 -11.46 4.63
C THR A 191 18.37 -11.07 3.21
N TRP A 192 17.15 -10.54 2.98
CA TRP A 192 16.73 -9.96 1.70
C TRP A 192 17.39 -8.60 1.38
N ALA A 193 18.07 -7.98 2.34
CA ALA A 193 18.96 -6.84 2.12
C ALA A 193 20.40 -7.27 1.75
N SER A 194 20.63 -8.57 1.53
CA SER A 194 21.90 -9.16 1.07
C SER A 194 21.92 -9.70 -0.38
N PRO A 195 21.11 -9.23 -1.36
CA PRO A 195 21.53 -9.18 -2.76
C PRO A 195 22.17 -7.80 -3.05
N PRO A 196 22.93 -7.60 -4.15
CA PRO A 196 23.86 -6.49 -4.24
C PRO A 196 23.16 -5.11 -4.09
N PRO A 197 23.77 -4.16 -3.36
CA PRO A 197 23.05 -3.02 -2.74
C PRO A 197 22.49 -1.97 -3.72
N SER A 198 22.63 -2.12 -5.03
CA SER A 198 22.31 -1.08 -6.02
C SER A 198 21.08 -1.37 -6.90
N ALA A 199 20.65 -2.63 -7.04
CA ALA A 199 19.60 -2.97 -8.00
C ALA A 199 18.18 -2.77 -7.46
N THR A 200 17.91 -3.12 -6.19
CA THR A 200 16.54 -3.09 -5.64
C THR A 200 15.98 -1.68 -5.49
N PRO A 201 16.68 -0.70 -4.89
CA PRO A 201 16.16 0.67 -4.82
C PRO A 201 15.95 1.30 -6.20
N PHE A 202 16.85 1.01 -7.15
CA PHE A 202 16.72 1.45 -8.54
C PHE A 202 15.50 0.81 -9.23
N PHE A 203 15.32 -0.50 -9.06
CA PHE A 203 14.15 -1.23 -9.55
C PHE A 203 12.85 -0.64 -9.00
N VAL A 204 12.78 -0.36 -7.70
CA VAL A 204 11.61 0.25 -7.05
C VAL A 204 11.33 1.65 -7.62
N LEU A 205 12.37 2.46 -7.83
CA LEU A 205 12.21 3.80 -8.42
C LEU A 205 11.67 3.73 -9.85
N VAL A 206 12.26 2.87 -10.69
CA VAL A 206 11.80 2.65 -12.07
C VAL A 206 10.37 2.16 -12.08
N LEU A 207 10.05 1.16 -11.24
CA LEU A 207 8.70 0.63 -11.09
C LEU A 207 7.71 1.72 -10.67
N GLY A 208 8.06 2.54 -9.69
CA GLY A 208 7.23 3.65 -9.22
C GLY A 208 6.96 4.67 -10.32
N ILE A 209 7.99 5.07 -11.09
CA ILE A 209 7.83 5.99 -12.23
C ILE A 209 6.91 5.39 -13.30
N LEU A 210 7.09 4.11 -13.64
CA LEU A 210 6.26 3.41 -14.62
C LEU A 210 4.80 3.32 -14.16
N CYS A 211 4.56 2.95 -12.91
CA CYS A 211 3.21 2.89 -12.32
C CYS A 211 2.56 4.29 -12.31
N ALA A 212 3.25 5.31 -11.81
CA ALA A 212 2.72 6.67 -11.74
C ALA A 212 2.39 7.24 -13.12
N THR A 213 3.26 7.02 -14.11
CA THR A 213 3.01 7.40 -15.50
C THR A 213 1.80 6.67 -16.07
N THR A 214 1.72 5.36 -15.85
CA THR A 214 0.59 4.53 -16.29
C THR A 214 -0.72 5.03 -15.69
N PHE A 215 -0.77 5.27 -14.38
CA PHE A 215 -1.94 5.81 -13.71
C PHE A 215 -2.32 7.18 -14.26
N LYS A 216 -1.36 8.10 -14.45
CA LYS A 216 -1.61 9.43 -15.01
C LYS A 216 -2.21 9.37 -16.42
N LEU A 217 -1.76 8.44 -17.26
CA LEU A 217 -2.23 8.26 -18.63
C LEU A 217 -3.59 7.57 -18.70
N LEU A 218 -3.84 6.61 -17.81
CA LEU A 218 -5.12 5.89 -17.73
C LEU A 218 -6.22 6.71 -17.04
N ASP A 219 -5.86 7.61 -16.12
CA ASP A 219 -6.80 8.45 -15.38
C ASP A 219 -7.74 9.26 -16.30
N SER A 220 -7.27 9.70 -17.47
CA SER A 220 -8.09 10.41 -18.46
C SER A 220 -8.78 9.50 -19.48
N LYS A 221 -8.46 8.20 -19.51
CA LYS A 221 -8.94 7.25 -20.53
C LYS A 221 -9.97 6.25 -19.99
N LEU A 222 -9.92 5.94 -18.69
CA LEU A 222 -10.81 4.95 -18.09
C LEU A 222 -12.21 5.53 -17.85
N PRO A 223 -13.28 4.76 -18.14
CA PRO A 223 -14.64 5.17 -17.82
C PRO A 223 -14.85 5.26 -16.31
N THR A 224 -15.75 6.13 -15.87
CA THR A 224 -16.33 6.06 -14.52
C THR A 224 -17.50 5.08 -14.51
N ILE A 225 -17.92 4.58 -13.35
CA ILE A 225 -19.11 3.71 -13.22
C ILE A 225 -20.37 4.35 -13.84
N ASP A 226 -20.42 5.68 -13.92
CA ASP A 226 -21.50 6.42 -14.59
C ASP A 226 -21.49 6.23 -16.12
N HIS A 227 -20.34 5.90 -16.73
CA HIS A 227 -20.20 5.68 -18.17
C HIS A 227 -20.39 4.22 -18.62
N LEU A 228 -20.35 3.23 -17.72
CA LEU A 228 -20.36 1.79 -18.07
C LEU A 228 -21.73 1.22 -18.50
N ARG A 229 -22.74 2.07 -18.79
CA ARG A 229 -24.10 1.62 -19.14
C ARG A 229 -24.61 2.03 -20.51
N TRP A 230 -23.74 2.49 -21.42
CA TRP A 230 -24.12 2.70 -22.83
C TRP A 230 -24.31 1.41 -23.66
N PHE A 231 -24.05 0.22 -23.09
CA PHE A 231 -24.22 -1.07 -23.77
C PHE A 231 -25.45 -1.88 -23.30
N ARG A 232 -26.43 -1.23 -22.67
CA ARG A 232 -27.76 -1.82 -22.45
C ARG A 232 -28.82 -0.91 -23.06
N SER A 233 -28.88 -0.92 -24.39
CA SER A 233 -30.06 -0.54 -25.19
C SER A 233 -30.56 -1.79 -25.89
#